data_AF-A0A1F8V0M4-F1
#
_entry.id   AF-A0A1F8V0M4-F1
#
_cell.length_a   1.000
_cell.length_b   1.000
_cell.length_c   1.000
_cell.angle_alpha   90.00
_cell.angle_beta   90.00
_cell.angle_gamma   90.00
#
_symmetry.space_group_name_H-M   'P 1'
#
loop_
_entity.id
_entity.type
_entity.pdbx_description
1 polymer ?
#
loop_
_entity_poly.entity_id
_entity_poly.type
_entity_poly.pdbx_seq_one_letter_code
_entity_poly.pdbx_strand_id
1 'polypeptide(L)'
;MEDNLEIIKKAIKDPDCIYASVVPDRDVYFHKSIDATYGNDYYTKVIVEISNPHIAVGDIKTAFLSKNITGGIDKEQLKYEKRIAN
;
A
#
# COMPACT_ATOMS: atom_id res chain seq x y z
N MET A 1 -9.06 -1.64 -16.17
CA MET A 1 -8.59 -1.77 -14.76
C MET A 1 -8.70 -3.20 -14.25
N GLU A 2 -9.40 -4.10 -14.96
CA GLU A 2 -9.54 -5.53 -14.59
C GLU A 2 -8.19 -6.27 -14.48
N ASP A 3 -7.16 -5.83 -15.20
CA ASP A 3 -5.83 -6.47 -15.18
C ASP A 3 -4.94 -6.14 -13.97
N ASN A 4 -5.35 -5.21 -13.09
CA ASN A 4 -4.49 -4.75 -11.98
C ASN A 4 -4.81 -5.41 -10.64
N LEU A 5 -5.77 -6.34 -10.58
CA LEU A 5 -6.14 -7.01 -9.33
C LEU A 5 -4.96 -7.75 -8.71
N GLU A 6 -4.14 -8.40 -9.52
CA GLU A 6 -2.93 -9.09 -9.07
C GLU A 6 -1.89 -8.11 -8.50
N ILE A 7 -1.77 -6.91 -9.05
CA ILE A 7 -0.87 -5.86 -8.55
C ILE A 7 -1.37 -5.33 -7.20
N ILE A 8 -2.67 -5.13 -7.03
CA ILE A 8 -3.26 -4.75 -5.74
C ILE A 8 -3.01 -5.83 -4.69
N LYS A 9 -3.18 -7.12 -5.04
CA LYS A 9 -2.86 -8.23 -4.14
C LYS A 9 -1.37 -8.27 -3.78
N LYS A 10 -0.48 -8.05 -4.76
CA LYS A 10 0.97 -7.93 -4.52
C LYS A 10 1.27 -6.78 -3.56
N ALA A 11 0.62 -5.63 -3.73
CA ALA A 11 0.82 -4.48 -2.86
C ALA A 11 0.47 -4.73 -1.38
N ILE A 12 -0.46 -5.66 -1.11
CA ILE A 12 -0.83 -6.05 0.26
C ILE A 12 0.10 -7.16 0.78
N LYS A 13 0.47 -8.13 -0.06
CA LYS A 13 1.27 -9.29 0.33
C LYS A 13 2.77 -9.01 0.45
N ASP A 14 3.29 -8.13 -0.40
CA ASP A 14 4.70 -7.74 -0.48
C ASP A 14 4.81 -6.22 -0.70
N PRO A 15 4.31 -5.39 0.24
CA PRO A 15 4.47 -3.95 0.16
C PRO A 15 5.94 -3.56 0.20
N ASP A 16 6.29 -2.45 -0.42
CA ASP A 16 7.58 -1.80 -0.17
C ASP A 16 7.53 -1.02 1.15
N CYS A 17 6.38 -0.43 1.49
CA CYS A 17 6.18 0.23 2.76
C CYS A 17 4.72 0.31 3.16
N ILE A 18 4.48 0.42 4.47
CA ILE A 18 3.17 0.59 5.08
C ILE A 18 3.23 1.75 6.06
N TYR A 19 2.28 2.68 5.94
CA TYR A 19 2.09 3.79 6.86
C TYR A 19 0.72 3.70 7.52
N ALA A 20 0.61 4.22 8.75
CA ALA A 20 -0.70 4.53 9.30
C ALA A 20 -1.37 5.63 8.45
N SER A 21 -2.69 5.56 8.29
CA SER A 21 -3.45 6.65 7.71
C SER A 21 -3.70 7.76 8.74
N VAL A 22 -3.87 8.99 8.26
CA VAL A 22 -4.41 10.08 9.09
C VAL A 22 -5.87 9.83 9.50
N VAL A 23 -6.55 8.91 8.83
CA VAL A 23 -7.87 8.41 9.23
C VAL A 23 -7.67 7.21 10.15
N PRO A 24 -8.32 7.15 11.32
CA PRO A 24 -8.19 6.03 12.25
C PRO A 24 -8.48 4.67 11.63
N ASP A 25 -7.86 3.62 12.20
CA ASP A 25 -8.07 2.22 11.86
C ASP A 25 -7.79 1.88 10.39
N ARG A 26 -6.91 2.65 9.73
CA ARG A 26 -6.53 2.42 8.34
C ARG A 26 -5.03 2.42 8.15
N ASP A 27 -4.60 1.48 7.32
CA ASP A 27 -3.22 1.36 6.86
C ASP A 27 -3.14 1.59 5.36
N VAL A 28 -2.04 2.20 4.95
CA VAL A 28 -1.79 2.58 3.57
C VAL A 28 -0.54 1.87 3.09
N TYR A 29 -0.74 0.96 2.15
CA TYR A 29 0.25 0.08 1.57
C TYR A 29 0.73 0.68 0.25
N PHE A 30 2.04 0.67 0.05
CA PHE A 30 2.65 1.10 -1.20
C PHE A 30 3.49 -0.04 -1.76
N HIS A 31 3.36 -0.25 -3.07
CA HIS A 31 4.19 -1.18 -3.80
C HIS A 31 4.49 -0.66 -5.19
N LYS A 32 5.74 -0.79 -5.59
CA LYS A 32 6.27 -0.37 -6.87
C LYS A 32 6.51 -1.62 -7.70
N SER A 33 5.62 -1.86 -8.66
CA SER A 33 5.72 -3.04 -9.51
C SER A 33 6.40 -2.70 -10.82
N ILE A 34 7.48 -3.42 -11.13
CA ILE A 34 8.15 -3.39 -12.44
C ILE A 34 7.25 -3.98 -13.53
N ASP A 35 6.39 -4.94 -13.13
CA ASP A 35 5.47 -5.65 -14.02
C ASP A 35 4.17 -4.86 -14.28
N ALA A 36 4.00 -3.70 -13.66
CA ALA A 36 2.79 -2.92 -13.86
C ALA A 36 2.73 -2.30 -15.25
N THR A 37 1.52 -2.21 -15.80
CA THR A 37 1.26 -1.59 -17.12
C THR A 37 1.69 -0.13 -17.22
N TYR A 38 1.93 0.54 -16.09
CA TYR A 38 2.39 1.93 -15.97
C TYR A 38 3.89 2.04 -15.58
N GLY A 39 4.62 0.93 -15.52
CA GLY A 39 6.06 0.88 -15.25
C GLY A 39 6.48 1.33 -13.84
N ASN A 40 7.78 1.61 -13.70
CA ASN A 40 8.45 1.99 -12.44
C ASN A 40 8.28 3.46 -12.04
N ASP A 41 7.30 4.17 -12.59
CA ASP A 41 7.10 5.59 -12.29
C ASP A 41 6.03 5.83 -11.22
N TYR A 42 5.25 4.81 -10.89
CA TYR A 42 4.15 4.91 -9.94
C TYR A 42 4.19 3.78 -8.90
N TYR A 43 3.69 4.11 -7.71
CA TYR A 43 3.32 3.18 -6.68
C TYR A 43 1.85 2.80 -6.83
N THR A 44 1.55 1.52 -6.66
CA THR A 44 0.21 1.08 -6.28
C THR A 44 0.01 1.45 -4.82
N LYS A 45 -0.93 2.35 -4.56
CA LYS A 45 -1.33 2.75 -3.22
C LYS A 45 -2.65 2.07 -2.88
N VAL A 46 -2.67 1.32 -1.79
CA VAL A 46 -3.85 0.58 -1.33
C VAL A 46 -4.18 1.03 0.09
N ILE A 47 -5.43 1.44 0.30
CA ILE A 47 -5.94 1.82 1.63
C ILE A 47 -6.77 0.66 2.15
N VAL A 48 -6.36 0.13 3.29
CA VAL A 48 -6.99 -1.00 3.96
C VAL A 48 -7.52 -0.51 5.31
N GLU A 49 -8.80 -0.76 5.59
CA GLU A 49 -9.37 -0.55 6.91
C GLU A 49 -9.21 -1.82 7.74
N ILE A 50 -8.54 -1.69 8.87
CA ILE A 50 -8.19 -2.80 9.74
C ILE A 50 -9.38 -3.04 10.67
N SER A 51 -10.15 -4.09 10.39
CA SER A 51 -11.33 -4.46 11.20
C SER A 51 -10.93 -5.19 12.49
N ASN A 52 -9.79 -5.88 12.50
CA ASN A 52 -9.21 -6.44 13.72
C ASN A 52 -7.67 -6.41 13.66
N PRO A 53 -7.02 -5.55 14.46
CA PRO A 53 -5.56 -5.38 14.44
C PRO A 53 -4.79 -6.62 14.93
N HIS A 54 -5.43 -7.53 15.67
CA HIS A 54 -4.76 -8.72 16.21
C HIS A 54 -4.60 -9.86 15.20
N ILE A 55 -5.42 -9.88 14.15
CA ILE A 55 -5.42 -10.95 13.14
C ILE A 55 -5.02 -10.44 11.74
N ALA A 56 -4.63 -9.15 11.63
CA ALA A 56 -4.28 -8.50 10.38
C ALA A 56 -5.33 -8.70 9.26
N VAL A 57 -6.61 -8.75 9.65
CA VAL A 57 -7.74 -8.81 8.71
C VAL A 57 -8.23 -7.39 8.48
N GLY A 58 -8.43 -7.03 7.22
CA GLY A 58 -8.91 -5.72 6.83
C GLY A 58 -9.55 -5.73 5.45
N ASP A 59 -10.36 -4.71 5.22
CA ASP A 59 -11.08 -4.51 3.97
C ASP A 59 -10.39 -3.46 3.11
N ILE A 60 -10.15 -3.79 1.85
CA ILE A 60 -9.64 -2.82 0.86
C ILE A 60 -10.74 -1.80 0.60
N LYS A 61 -10.52 -0.55 0.99
CA LYS A 61 -11.47 0.54 0.73
C LYS A 61 -11.25 1.16 -0.64
N THR A 62 -10.00 1.33 -1.03
CA THR A 62 -9.64 1.89 -2.33
C THR A 62 -8.21 1.55 -2.71
N ALA A 63 -7.94 1.50 -4.00
CA ALA A 63 -6.62 1.33 -4.56
C ALA A 63 -6.46 2.23 -5.78
N PHE A 64 -5.33 2.93 -5.88
CA PHE A 64 -5.05 3.83 -6.98
C PHE A 64 -3.54 4.03 -7.17
N LEU A 65 -3.16 4.62 -8.29
CA LEU A 65 -1.77 4.90 -8.62
C LEU A 65 -1.34 6.22 -8.01
N SER A 66 -0.12 6.26 -7.48
CA SER A 66 0.47 7.48 -6.92
C SER A 66 1.93 7.58 -7.36
N LYS A 67 2.34 8.75 -7.87
CA LYS A 67 3.76 8.98 -8.23
C LYS A 67 4.68 8.96 -7.01
N ASN A 68 4.16 9.41 -5.87
CA ASN A 68 4.92 9.57 -4.63
C ASN A 68 4.22 8.88 -3.46
N ILE A 69 4.98 8.56 -2.42
CA ILE A 69 4.46 8.06 -1.14
C ILE A 69 3.86 9.25 -0.36
N THR A 70 2.60 9.59 -0.68
CA THR A 70 1.91 10.76 -0.13
C THR A 70 0.39 10.59 -0.05
N GLY A 71 -0.25 11.47 0.73
CA GLY A 71 -1.70 11.66 0.79
C GLY A 71 -2.38 10.74 1.82
N GLY A 72 -3.02 11.30 2.83
CA GLY A 72 -3.76 10.51 3.82
C GLY A 72 -2.91 9.52 4.62
N ILE A 73 -1.60 9.75 4.70
CA ILE A 73 -0.64 8.97 5.53
C ILE A 73 -0.09 9.87 6.63
N ASP A 74 0.17 9.27 7.78
CA ASP A 74 1.00 9.86 8.82
C ASP A 74 2.45 9.44 8.61
N LYS A 75 3.32 10.40 8.24
CA LYS A 75 4.73 10.12 7.92
C LYS A 75 5.55 9.78 9.16
N GLU A 76 5.08 10.15 10.36
CA GLU A 76 5.75 9.82 11.61
C GLU A 76 5.42 8.39 12.07
N GLN A 77 4.36 7.78 11.51
CA GLN A 77 3.91 6.44 11.82
C GLN A 77 4.17 5.45 10.68
N LEU A 78 5.45 5.27 10.35
CA LEU A 78 5.92 4.19 9.49
C LEU A 78 5.77 2.85 10.23
N LYS A 79 4.97 1.93 9.68
CA LYS A 79 4.75 0.60 10.25
C LYS A 79 5.70 -0.45 9.67
N TYR A 80 6.05 -0.30 8.40
CA TYR A 80 6.90 -1.24 7.69
C TYR A 80 7.62 -0.56 6.53
N GLU A 81 8.88 -0.91 6.32
CA GLU A 81 9.66 -0.56 5.14
C GLU A 81 10.54 -1.75 4.74
N LYS A 82 10.43 -2.14 3.47
CA LYS A 82 11.23 -3.19 2.86
C LYS A 82 12.65 -2.65 2.65
N ARG A 83 13.59 -3.14 3.45
CA ARG A 83 15.02 -2.86 3.23
C ARG A 83 15.55 -3.78 2.14
N ILE A 84 16.01 -3.19 1.04
CA ILE A 84 16.83 -3.90 0.07
C ILE A 84 18.24 -3.94 0.64
N ALA A 85 18.72 -5.14 0.97
CA ALA A 85 20.13 -5.34 1.31
C ALA A 85 20.96 -5.05 0.05
N ASN A 86 21.77 -3.99 0.10
CA ASN A 86 22.79 -3.69 -0.91
C ASN A 86 23.95 -4.68 -0.80
#